data_AF-A0A5D0P2E4-F1
#
_entry.id   AF-A0A5D0P2E4-F1
#
_cell.length_a   1.000
_cell.length_b   1.000
_cell.length_c   1.000
_cell.angle_alpha   90.00
_cell.angle_beta   90.00
_cell.angle_gamma   90.00
#
_symmetry.space_group_name_H-M   'P 1'
#
loop_
_entity.id
_entity.type
_entity.pdbx_description
1 polymer ?
#
loop_
_entity_poly.entity_id
_entity_poly.type
_entity_poly.pdbx_seq_one_letter_code
_entity_poly.pdbx_strand_id
1 'polypeptide(L)'
;MSESTHHGGHEESGHAHHEPMKATWGVAASATLHCLTGCAIGEVLGMVIATALGWHDLPSIALAVVLAFVFGYALTLRGLFRAGLKWRAALRLALAADTLSILVMEIVDNGIMLVIPGAMDAGLVSLLFWGALAVSLLVAFLVTWPINKWIIGRGKGHAVVHAYHH
;
A
#
# COMPACT_ATOMS: atom_id res chain seq x y z
N MET A 1 -26.14 30.13 60.24
CA MET A 1 -25.93 30.35 58.80
C MET A 1 -24.45 30.16 58.51
N SER A 2 -24.08 29.05 57.87
CA SER A 2 -22.91 28.93 56.98
C SER A 2 -23.10 27.63 56.21
N GLU A 3 -23.42 27.81 54.93
CA GLU A 3 -23.79 26.83 53.93
C GLU A 3 -22.56 26.00 53.50
N SER A 4 -22.80 24.70 53.34
CA SER A 4 -21.93 23.77 52.62
C SER A 4 -22.20 23.90 51.11
N THR A 5 -21.19 24.28 50.33
CA THR A 5 -21.28 24.21 48.86
C THR A 5 -19.99 23.65 48.27
N HIS A 6 -20.08 22.38 47.88
CA HIS A 6 -19.20 21.71 46.92
C HIS A 6 -19.13 22.52 45.61
N HIS A 7 -17.94 22.80 45.12
CA HIS A 7 -17.71 22.97 43.68
C HIS A 7 -16.48 22.17 43.27
N GLY A 8 -16.77 21.00 42.69
CA GLY A 8 -15.81 20.24 41.91
C GLY A 8 -15.79 20.73 40.46
N GLY A 9 -14.63 20.51 39.84
CA GLY A 9 -14.52 20.10 38.43
C GLY A 9 -14.63 21.18 37.38
N HIS A 10 -13.49 21.62 36.86
CA HIS A 10 -13.33 21.91 35.43
C HIS A 10 -11.86 21.65 35.06
N GLU A 11 -11.47 20.36 35.00
CA GLU A 11 -10.34 19.96 34.17
C GLU A 11 -10.87 19.93 32.73
N GLU A 12 -10.54 20.96 31.95
CA GLU A 12 -10.75 20.98 30.51
C GLU A 12 -9.91 19.87 29.87
N SER A 13 -10.52 18.69 29.81
CA SER A 13 -10.08 17.58 28.99
C SER A 13 -10.26 18.00 27.55
N GLY A 14 -9.22 18.56 26.94
CA GLY A 14 -9.17 18.87 25.52
C GLY A 14 -9.46 17.62 24.70
N HIS A 15 -10.72 17.45 24.32
CA HIS A 15 -11.16 16.45 23.36
C HIS A 15 -10.50 16.79 22.02
N ALA A 16 -9.34 16.18 21.77
CA ALA A 16 -8.76 16.12 20.45
C ALA A 16 -9.74 15.35 19.55
N HIS A 17 -10.60 16.09 18.86
CA HIS A 17 -11.38 15.59 17.75
C HIS A 17 -10.38 15.13 16.67
N HIS A 18 -10.00 13.86 16.71
CA HIS A 18 -9.40 13.19 15.57
C HIS A 18 -10.48 13.13 14.47
N GLU A 19 -10.57 14.19 13.66
CA GLU A 19 -11.37 14.18 12.43
C GLU A 19 -10.98 12.92 11.64
N PRO A 20 -11.93 12.01 11.34
CA PRO A 20 -11.64 10.85 10.52
C PRO A 20 -11.06 11.35 9.20
N MET A 21 -9.86 10.85 8.84
CA MET A 21 -9.14 11.23 7.63
C MET A 21 -10.09 11.10 6.43
N LYS A 22 -10.54 12.24 5.90
CA LYS A 22 -11.48 12.26 4.78
C LYS A 22 -10.83 11.53 3.61
N ALA A 23 -11.56 10.62 2.99
CA ALA A 23 -11.11 9.87 1.83
C ALA A 23 -10.96 10.83 0.63
N THR A 24 -9.87 11.59 0.58
CA THR A 24 -9.57 12.52 -0.51
C THR A 24 -8.87 11.79 -1.65
N TRP A 25 -8.96 12.35 -2.86
CA TRP A 25 -8.25 11.80 -4.02
C TRP A 25 -6.73 11.87 -3.84
N GLY A 26 -6.23 12.88 -3.12
CA GLY A 26 -4.81 13.02 -2.80
C GLY A 26 -4.30 11.93 -1.84
N VAL A 27 -5.06 11.58 -0.80
CA VAL A 27 -4.69 10.48 0.11
C VAL A 27 -4.68 9.14 -0.64
N ALA A 28 -5.68 8.89 -1.49
CA ALA A 28 -5.71 7.70 -2.34
C ALA A 28 -4.51 7.65 -3.30
N ALA A 29 -4.20 8.75 -3.98
CA ALA A 29 -3.06 8.83 -4.90
C ALA A 29 -1.72 8.59 -4.18
N SER A 30 -1.52 9.19 -3.01
CA SER A 30 -0.31 8.97 -2.20
C SER A 30 -0.17 7.51 -1.79
N ALA A 31 -1.26 6.86 -1.35
CA ALA A 31 -1.24 5.45 -0.98
C ALA A 31 -0.91 4.55 -2.18
N THR A 32 -1.52 4.83 -3.34
CA THR A 32 -1.26 4.10 -4.58
C THR A 32 0.19 4.27 -5.05
N LEU A 33 0.75 5.50 -5.04
CA LEU A 33 2.15 5.74 -5.40
C LEU A 33 3.13 5.01 -4.48
N HIS A 34 2.81 4.94 -3.18
CA HIS A 34 3.65 4.25 -2.20
C HIS A 34 3.68 2.73 -2.44
N CYS A 35 2.53 2.13 -2.76
CA CYS A 35 2.42 0.73 -3.16
C CYS A 35 3.16 0.47 -4.48
N LEU A 36 2.92 1.32 -5.49
CA LEU A 36 3.52 1.23 -6.81
C LEU A 36 5.06 1.23 -6.73
N THR A 37 5.62 2.08 -5.88
CA THR A 37 7.08 2.14 -5.66
C THR A 37 7.62 0.82 -5.10
N GLY A 38 6.89 0.19 -4.19
CA GLY A 38 7.26 -1.11 -3.63
C GLY A 38 7.15 -2.25 -4.64
N CYS A 39 6.08 -2.27 -5.44
CA CYS A 39 5.89 -3.24 -6.53
C CYS A 39 7.02 -3.13 -7.55
N ALA A 40 7.28 -1.94 -8.08
CA ALA A 40 8.33 -1.72 -9.07
C ALA A 40 9.73 -2.15 -8.56
N ILE A 41 10.04 -1.89 -7.28
CA ILE A 41 11.31 -2.35 -6.68
C ILE A 41 11.36 -3.88 -6.61
N GLY A 42 10.29 -4.52 -6.13
CA GLY A 42 10.23 -5.97 -6.01
C GLY A 42 10.28 -6.69 -7.34
N GLU A 43 9.59 -6.17 -8.35
CA GLU A 43 9.59 -6.70 -9.71
C GLU A 43 10.98 -6.64 -10.35
N VAL A 44 11.62 -5.47 -10.34
CA VAL A 44 12.97 -5.30 -10.89
C VAL A 44 13.97 -6.19 -10.15
N LEU A 45 13.94 -6.23 -8.81
CA LEU A 45 14.84 -7.08 -8.04
C LEU A 45 14.58 -8.57 -8.30
N GLY A 46 13.32 -8.99 -8.39
CA GLY A 46 12.96 -10.36 -8.70
C GLY A 46 13.47 -10.79 -10.06
N MET A 47 13.32 -9.93 -11.07
CA MET A 47 13.83 -10.21 -12.41
C MET A 47 15.36 -10.20 -12.47
N VAL A 48 16.04 -9.32 -11.74
CA VAL A 48 17.51 -9.33 -11.64
C VAL A 48 18.01 -10.64 -11.01
N ILE A 49 17.40 -11.07 -9.91
CA ILE A 49 17.76 -12.33 -9.23
C ILE A 49 17.46 -13.53 -10.12
N ALA A 50 16.28 -13.57 -10.74
CA ALA A 50 15.86 -14.66 -11.59
C ALA A 50 16.75 -14.79 -12.85
N THR A 51 17.12 -13.65 -13.46
CA THR A 51 18.06 -13.59 -14.58
C THR A 51 19.44 -14.11 -14.17
N ALA A 52 19.94 -13.71 -12.99
CA ALA A 52 21.23 -14.19 -12.48
C ALA A 52 21.23 -15.71 -12.20
N LEU A 53 20.08 -16.29 -11.88
CA LEU A 53 19.90 -17.72 -11.65
C LEU A 53 19.52 -18.50 -12.92
N GLY A 54 19.33 -17.84 -14.06
CA GLY A 54 18.92 -18.46 -15.32
C GLY A 54 17.51 -19.05 -15.29
N TRP A 55 16.61 -18.46 -14.49
CA TRP A 55 15.23 -18.89 -14.39
C TRP A 55 14.42 -18.49 -15.62
N HIS A 56 13.41 -19.32 -15.93
CA HIS A 56 12.40 -19.07 -16.96
C HIS A 56 11.25 -18.21 -16.39
N ASP A 57 10.31 -17.81 -17.23
CA ASP A 57 9.32 -16.76 -16.92
C ASP A 57 8.50 -17.02 -15.64
N LEU A 58 7.93 -18.21 -15.49
CA LEU A 58 7.07 -18.58 -14.35
C LEU A 58 7.75 -18.43 -12.97
N PRO A 59 8.92 -19.04 -12.72
CA PRO A 59 9.62 -18.83 -11.44
C PRO A 59 10.12 -17.39 -11.25
N SER A 60 10.43 -16.68 -12.34
CA SER A 60 10.81 -15.26 -12.30
C SER A 60 9.65 -14.38 -11.83
N ILE A 61 8.46 -14.57 -12.42
CA ILE A 61 7.23 -13.89 -12.03
C ILE A 61 6.88 -14.20 -10.58
N ALA A 62 6.93 -15.47 -10.17
CA ALA A 62 6.62 -15.84 -8.79
C ALA A 62 7.54 -15.14 -7.78
N LEU A 63 8.85 -15.05 -8.08
CA LEU A 63 9.80 -14.34 -7.23
C LEU A 63 9.56 -12.83 -7.23
N ALA A 64 9.32 -12.22 -8.39
CA ALA A 64 8.98 -10.81 -8.54
C ALA A 64 7.76 -10.46 -7.68
N VAL A 65 6.68 -11.24 -7.78
CA VAL A 65 5.46 -11.05 -6.99
C VAL A 65 5.75 -11.14 -5.49
N VAL A 66 6.47 -12.17 -5.04
CA VAL A 66 6.81 -12.32 -3.60
C VAL A 66 7.61 -11.12 -3.12
N LEU A 67 8.61 -10.68 -3.87
CA LEU A 67 9.42 -9.52 -3.50
C LEU A 67 8.61 -8.22 -3.54
N ALA A 68 7.72 -8.05 -4.51
CA ALA A 68 6.83 -6.90 -4.61
C ALA A 68 5.94 -6.76 -3.36
N PHE A 69 5.34 -7.87 -2.89
CA PHE A 69 4.62 -7.88 -1.62
C PHE A 69 5.52 -7.52 -0.43
N VAL A 70 6.73 -8.09 -0.36
CA VAL A 70 7.68 -7.80 0.73
C VAL A 70 8.08 -6.33 0.75
N PHE A 71 8.49 -5.77 -0.39
CA PHE A 71 8.92 -4.37 -0.48
C PHE A 71 7.76 -3.38 -0.35
N GLY A 72 6.60 -3.70 -0.93
CA GLY A 72 5.35 -2.94 -0.75
C GLY A 72 4.99 -2.80 0.73
N TYR A 73 4.88 -3.92 1.46
CA TYR A 73 4.59 -3.86 2.89
C TYR A 73 5.71 -3.22 3.70
N ALA A 74 6.97 -3.50 3.39
CA ALA A 74 8.11 -2.92 4.12
C ALA A 74 8.12 -1.39 4.00
N LEU A 75 7.85 -0.84 2.82
CA LEU A 75 7.76 0.60 2.60
C LEU A 75 6.58 1.20 3.37
N THR A 76 5.40 0.59 3.35
CA THR A 76 4.25 1.11 4.12
C THR A 76 4.54 1.06 5.62
N LEU A 77 5.01 -0.08 6.13
CA LEU A 77 5.35 -0.27 7.54
C LEU A 77 6.40 0.73 8.00
N ARG A 78 7.43 1.00 7.18
CA ARG A 78 8.43 2.03 7.46
C ARG A 78 7.80 3.42 7.61
N GLY A 79 6.84 3.77 6.78
CA GLY A 79 6.07 5.02 6.90
C GLY A 79 5.28 5.09 8.22
N LEU A 80 4.59 4.01 8.57
CA LEU A 80 3.80 3.89 9.79
C LEU A 80 4.64 3.95 11.06
N PHE A 81 5.82 3.34 11.08
CA PHE A 81 6.76 3.45 12.20
C PHE A 81 7.32 4.85 12.33
N ARG A 82 7.60 5.53 11.22
CA ARG A 82 8.03 6.93 11.26
C ARG A 82 6.92 7.86 11.76
N ALA A 83 5.66 7.49 11.58
CA ALA A 83 4.49 8.15 12.16
C ALA A 83 4.23 7.76 13.64
N GLY A 84 5.08 6.93 14.25
CA GLY A 84 5.00 6.57 15.67
C GLY A 84 3.97 5.49 16.02
N LEU A 85 3.43 4.76 15.04
CA LEU A 85 2.46 3.70 15.32
C LEU A 85 3.12 2.48 15.97
N LYS A 86 2.42 1.89 16.96
CA LYS A 86 2.81 0.63 17.59
C LYS A 86 2.82 -0.51 16.57
N TRP A 87 3.78 -1.44 16.67
CA TRP A 87 4.00 -2.58 15.75
C TRP A 87 2.71 -3.27 15.27
N ARG A 88 1.85 -3.68 16.22
CA ARG A 88 0.59 -4.39 15.91
C ARG A 88 -0.43 -3.54 15.16
N ALA A 89 -0.51 -2.24 15.47
CA ALA A 89 -1.43 -1.32 14.82
C ALA A 89 -0.94 -0.98 13.40
N ALA A 90 0.37 -0.75 13.23
CA ALA A 90 0.99 -0.53 11.93
C ALA A 90 0.78 -1.73 10.99
N LEU A 91 1.01 -2.95 11.46
CA LEU A 91 0.78 -4.18 10.67
C LEU A 91 -0.66 -4.34 10.22
N ARG A 92 -1.62 -4.21 11.13
CA ARG A 92 -3.04 -4.31 10.76
C ARG A 92 -3.45 -3.22 9.79
N LEU A 93 -2.92 -2.00 9.97
CA LEU A 93 -3.27 -0.88 9.11
C LEU A 93 -2.72 -1.08 7.70
N ALA A 94 -1.45 -1.48 7.58
CA ALA A 94 -0.78 -1.80 6.32
C ALA A 94 -1.49 -2.94 5.59
N LEU A 95 -1.74 -4.08 6.25
CA LEU A 95 -2.44 -5.21 5.63
C LEU A 95 -3.83 -4.82 5.14
N ALA A 96 -4.61 -4.14 5.99
CA ALA A 96 -5.96 -3.74 5.62
C ALA A 96 -6.00 -2.59 4.59
N ALA A 97 -4.88 -1.94 4.27
CA ALA A 97 -4.82 -0.85 3.29
C ALA A 97 -4.21 -1.31 1.96
N ASP A 98 -3.23 -2.21 2.03
CA ASP A 98 -2.32 -2.44 0.90
C ASP A 98 -2.45 -3.84 0.30
N THR A 99 -2.98 -4.84 1.01
CA THR A 99 -3.07 -6.21 0.44
C THR A 99 -3.88 -6.25 -0.85
N LEU A 100 -5.04 -5.60 -0.86
CA LEU A 100 -5.88 -5.56 -2.07
C LEU A 100 -5.25 -4.68 -3.15
N SER A 101 -4.62 -3.56 -2.75
CA SER A 101 -3.93 -2.65 -3.66
C SER A 101 -2.79 -3.34 -4.39
N ILE A 102 -1.91 -4.02 -3.66
CA ILE A 102 -0.78 -4.78 -4.21
C ILE A 102 -1.30 -5.92 -5.07
N LEU A 103 -2.28 -6.70 -4.61
CA LEU A 103 -2.82 -7.82 -5.39
C LEU A 103 -3.36 -7.36 -6.76
N VAL A 104 -4.10 -6.26 -6.79
CA VAL A 104 -4.63 -5.72 -8.05
C VAL A 104 -3.50 -5.21 -8.93
N MET A 105 -2.52 -4.51 -8.36
CA MET A 105 -1.34 -4.05 -9.11
C MET A 105 -0.58 -5.22 -9.73
N GLU A 106 -0.30 -6.28 -8.99
CA GLU A 106 0.44 -7.45 -9.49
C GLU A 106 -0.30 -8.17 -10.61
N ILE A 107 -1.63 -8.33 -10.48
CA ILE A 107 -2.44 -8.97 -11.52
C ILE A 107 -2.43 -8.14 -12.81
N VAL A 108 -2.58 -6.83 -12.68
CA VAL A 108 -2.58 -5.92 -13.84
C VAL A 108 -1.19 -5.84 -14.45
N ASP A 109 -0.13 -5.70 -13.63
CA ASP A 109 1.25 -5.55 -14.11
C ASP A 109 1.70 -6.79 -14.90
N ASN A 110 1.68 -7.96 -14.24
CA ASN A 110 2.04 -9.22 -14.89
C ASN A 110 1.11 -9.55 -16.06
N GLY A 111 -0.17 -9.18 -15.97
CA GLY A 111 -1.12 -9.32 -17.08
C GLY A 111 -0.70 -8.53 -18.32
N ILE A 112 -0.27 -7.28 -18.15
CA ILE A 112 0.23 -6.44 -19.25
C ILE A 112 1.57 -6.97 -19.77
N MET A 113 2.49 -7.36 -18.88
CA MET A 113 3.79 -7.92 -19.27
C MET A 113 3.65 -9.21 -20.10
N LEU A 114 2.66 -10.06 -19.79
CA LEU A 114 2.36 -11.26 -20.57
C LEU A 114 1.66 -10.97 -21.90
N VAL A 115 0.90 -9.87 -22.00
CA VAL A 115 0.18 -9.48 -23.22
C VAL A 115 1.09 -8.79 -24.24
N ILE A 116 2.09 -8.03 -23.78
CA ILE A 116 3.03 -7.34 -24.67
C ILE A 116 3.99 -8.38 -25.28
N PRO A 117 3.94 -8.63 -26.60
CA PRO A 117 4.76 -9.68 -27.22
C PRO A 117 6.25 -9.38 -27.05
N GLY A 118 7.00 -10.38 -26.55
CA GLY A 118 8.43 -10.28 -26.34
C GLY A 118 8.85 -9.39 -25.16
N ALA A 119 7.93 -8.90 -24.32
CA ALA A 119 8.29 -8.15 -23.11
C ALA A 119 8.97 -9.03 -22.05
N MET A 120 8.48 -10.26 -21.86
CA MET A 120 9.09 -11.24 -20.94
C MET A 120 10.43 -11.78 -21.47
N ASP A 121 10.53 -11.98 -22.78
CA ASP A 121 11.76 -12.43 -23.44
C ASP A 121 12.82 -11.30 -23.56
N ALA A 122 12.38 -10.04 -23.46
CA ALA A 122 13.26 -8.90 -23.49
C ALA A 122 14.05 -8.83 -22.17
N GLY A 123 15.36 -9.08 -22.26
CA GLY A 123 16.24 -8.96 -21.08
C GLY A 123 16.28 -7.54 -20.51
N LEU A 124 16.75 -7.41 -19.26
CA LEU A 124 16.85 -6.17 -18.47
C LEU A 124 17.59 -5.00 -19.16
N VAL A 125 18.34 -5.24 -20.23
CA VAL A 125 19.03 -4.19 -21.01
C VAL A 125 18.18 -3.63 -22.16
N SER A 126 17.02 -4.23 -22.43
CA SER A 126 16.16 -3.88 -23.54
C SER A 126 15.25 -2.70 -23.20
N LEU A 127 15.16 -1.73 -24.11
CA LEU A 127 14.17 -0.66 -24.00
C LEU A 127 12.73 -1.18 -24.09
N LEU A 128 12.50 -2.32 -24.75
CA LEU A 128 11.17 -2.94 -24.82
C LEU A 128 10.71 -3.38 -23.43
N PHE A 129 11.62 -3.98 -22.65
CA PHE A 129 11.34 -4.42 -21.28
C PHE A 129 10.97 -3.22 -20.40
N TRP A 130 11.82 -2.18 -20.35
CA TRP A 130 11.55 -1.00 -19.53
C TRP A 130 10.32 -0.21 -19.99
N GLY A 131 10.07 -0.17 -21.30
CA GLY A 131 8.86 0.44 -21.86
C GLY A 131 7.60 -0.33 -21.48
N ALA A 132 7.63 -1.66 -21.59
CA ALA A 132 6.53 -2.53 -21.17
C ALA A 132 6.25 -2.40 -19.67
N LEU A 133 7.29 -2.44 -18.84
CA LEU A 133 7.19 -2.27 -17.39
C LEU A 133 6.64 -0.88 -16.99
N ALA A 134 7.08 0.18 -17.68
CA ALA A 134 6.55 1.52 -17.42
C ALA A 134 5.05 1.63 -17.77
N VAL A 135 4.64 1.00 -18.88
CA VAL A 135 3.23 0.96 -19.29
C VAL A 135 2.40 0.11 -18.34
N SER A 136 2.90 -1.06 -17.92
CA SER A 136 2.21 -1.96 -17.00
C SER A 136 1.98 -1.28 -15.64
N LEU A 137 3.01 -0.66 -15.07
CA LEU A 137 2.93 0.11 -13.83
C LEU A 137 1.96 1.30 -13.94
N LEU A 138 1.93 2.01 -15.07
CA LEU A 138 0.99 3.10 -15.30
C LEU A 138 -0.46 2.60 -15.32
N VAL A 139 -0.72 1.50 -16.03
CA VAL A 139 -2.06 0.89 -16.07
C VAL A 139 -2.46 0.37 -14.70
N ALA A 140 -1.56 -0.32 -13.99
CA ALA A 140 -1.75 -0.78 -12.63
C ALA A 140 -2.10 0.36 -11.67
N PHE A 141 -1.40 1.50 -11.77
CA PHE A 141 -1.71 2.71 -11.01
C PHE A 141 -3.12 3.24 -11.31
N LEU A 142 -3.48 3.39 -12.59
CA LEU A 142 -4.77 3.92 -13.00
C LEU A 142 -5.94 3.03 -12.56
N VAL A 143 -5.75 1.70 -12.55
CA VAL A 143 -6.75 0.74 -12.08
C VAL A 143 -6.83 0.73 -10.56
N THR A 144 -5.70 0.78 -9.86
CA THR A 144 -5.66 0.64 -8.40
C THR A 144 -6.03 1.94 -7.67
N TRP A 145 -5.77 3.10 -8.25
CA TRP A 145 -6.12 4.39 -7.67
C TRP A 145 -7.60 4.55 -7.28
N PRO A 146 -8.59 4.27 -8.15
CA PRO A 146 -10.01 4.34 -7.79
C PRO A 146 -10.40 3.26 -6.75
N ILE A 147 -9.74 2.10 -6.77
CA ILE A 147 -9.96 1.04 -5.77
C ILE A 147 -9.51 1.55 -4.39
N ASN A 148 -8.34 2.14 -4.28
CA ASN A 148 -7.82 2.69 -3.03
C ASN A 148 -8.72 3.80 -2.50
N LYS A 149 -9.18 4.68 -3.39
CA LYS A 149 -10.17 5.72 -3.06
C LYS A 149 -11.45 5.11 -2.46
N TRP A 150 -11.97 4.06 -3.07
CA TRP A 150 -13.18 3.38 -2.61
C TRP A 150 -12.97 2.67 -1.27
N ILE A 151 -11.85 1.97 -1.08
CA ILE A 151 -11.50 1.30 0.19
C ILE A 151 -11.40 2.31 1.33
N ILE A 152 -10.69 3.42 1.11
CA ILE A 152 -10.54 4.49 2.12
C ILE A 152 -11.91 5.12 2.43
N GLY A 153 -12.76 5.30 1.41
CA GLY A 153 -14.12 5.84 1.55
C GLY A 153 -15.13 4.88 2.21
N ARG A 154 -14.97 3.57 2.06
CA ARG A 154 -15.92 2.55 2.53
C ARG A 154 -15.76 2.15 4.00
N GLY A 155 -14.58 2.29 4.63
CA GLY A 155 -14.52 1.98 6.06
C GLY A 155 -13.17 1.70 6.71
N LYS A 156 -12.51 2.74 7.21
CA LYS A 156 -11.82 2.68 8.52
C LYS A 156 -12.23 3.79 9.50
N GLY A 157 -13.20 4.65 9.16
CA GLY A 157 -13.72 5.70 10.05
C GLY A 157 -14.75 5.21 11.09
N HIS A 158 -15.55 4.19 10.77
CA HIS A 158 -16.61 3.71 11.67
C HIS A 158 -16.37 2.30 12.24
N ALA A 159 -15.66 1.40 11.54
CA ALA A 159 -15.43 0.02 12.01
C ALA A 159 -14.12 -0.18 12.80
N VAL A 160 -13.11 0.68 12.63
CA VAL A 160 -11.83 0.56 13.35
C VAL A 160 -11.85 1.33 14.69
N VAL A 161 -12.71 2.34 14.83
CA VAL A 161 -12.80 3.15 16.06
C VAL A 161 -13.55 2.40 17.18
N HIS A 162 -14.49 1.52 16.85
CA HIS A 162 -15.17 0.69 17.86
C HIS A 162 -14.32 -0.47 18.40
N ALA A 163 -13.15 -0.77 17.81
CA ALA A 163 -12.28 -1.84 18.27
C ALA A 163 -11.24 -1.41 19.34
N TYR A 164 -11.25 -0.14 19.75
CA TYR A 164 -10.30 0.41 20.74
C TYR A 164 -10.97 1.02 21.99
N HIS A 165 -12.27 0.77 22.18
CA HIS A 165 -12.96 1.11 23.43
C HIS A 165 -13.31 -0.15 24.22
N HIS A 166 -12.32 -0.69 24.91
CA HIS A 166 -12.44 -1.40 26.18
C HIS A 166 -11.18 -1.16 27.00
#